data_AF-A0A538HRR6-F1
#
_entry.id   AF-A0A538HRR6-F1
#
_cell.length_a   1.000
_cell.length_b   1.000
_cell.length_c   1.000
_cell.angle_alpha   90.00
_cell.angle_beta   90.00
_cell.angle_gamma   90.00
#
_symmetry.space_group_name_H-M   'P 1'
#
loop_
_entity.id
_entity.type
_entity.pdbx_description
1 polymer ?
#
loop_
_entity_poly.entity_id
_entity_poly.type
_entity_poly.pdbx_seq_one_letter_code
_entity_poly.pdbx_strand_id
1 'polypeptide(L)'
;MSDVPQEILDLVDRQARAWERNDFALGAGDWLPDGELVAPGARVAAPDLAREVTEFHRSYTDLVVTVLNVFCTEDRSKVGIEWDWEVTRRSDGVRGLTHDAIIVDLVDGKIASWREYFDLGGSVEAPT
;
A
#
# COMPACT_ATOMS: atom_id res chain seq x y z
N MET A 1 22.53 -1.64 12.98
CA MET A 1 21.22 -1.54 12.32
C MET A 1 20.21 -1.95 13.35
N SER A 2 19.28 -1.06 13.73
CA SER A 2 18.20 -1.47 14.64
C SER A 2 17.28 -2.42 13.87
N ASP A 3 16.93 -3.55 14.48
CA ASP A 3 15.87 -4.40 13.96
C ASP A 3 14.56 -3.58 13.91
N VAL A 4 13.81 -3.71 12.82
CA VAL A 4 12.50 -3.07 12.68
C VAL A 4 11.56 -3.68 13.73
N PRO A 5 10.85 -2.87 14.54
CA PRO A 5 9.90 -3.39 15.53
C PRO A 5 8.81 -4.26 14.89
N GLN A 6 8.44 -5.36 15.56
CA GLN A 6 7.43 -6.29 15.06
C GLN A 6 6.09 -5.60 14.78
N GLU A 7 5.69 -4.62 15.59
CA GLU A 7 4.46 -3.84 15.38
C GLU A 7 4.42 -3.10 14.04
N ILE A 8 5.58 -2.67 13.52
CA ILE A 8 5.71 -2.04 12.20
C ILE A 8 5.58 -3.10 11.11
N LEU A 9 6.25 -4.25 11.28
CA LEU A 9 6.13 -5.36 10.33
C LEU A 9 4.67 -5.87 10.23
N ASP A 10 3.98 -5.96 11.36
CA ASP A 10 2.59 -6.38 11.41
C ASP A 10 1.65 -5.33 10.77
N LEU A 11 1.95 -4.03 10.92
CA LEU A 11 1.22 -2.97 10.22
C LEU A 11 1.39 -3.12 8.71
N VAL A 12 2.61 -3.30 8.22
CA VAL A 12 2.89 -3.47 6.79
C VAL A 12 2.20 -4.73 6.24
N ASP A 13 2.26 -5.86 6.94
CA ASP A 13 1.55 -7.08 6.52
C ASP A 13 0.03 -6.86 6.48
N ARG A 14 -0.58 -6.24 7.50
CA ARG A 14 -2.02 -5.94 7.48
C ARG A 14 -2.42 -5.08 6.29
N GLN A 15 -1.62 -4.07 5.93
CA GLN A 15 -1.90 -3.24 4.75
C GLN A 15 -1.76 -4.07 3.46
N ALA A 16 -0.71 -4.86 3.30
CA ALA A 16 -0.56 -5.74 2.13
C ALA A 16 -1.74 -6.73 2.02
N ARG A 17 -2.12 -7.39 3.12
CA ARG A 17 -3.24 -8.35 3.13
C ARG A 17 -4.59 -7.70 2.88
N ALA A 18 -4.79 -6.47 3.34
CA ALA A 18 -6.02 -5.71 3.09
C ALA A 18 -6.25 -5.54 1.58
N TRP A 19 -5.20 -5.20 0.84
CA TRP A 19 -5.24 -5.11 -0.61
C TRP A 19 -5.41 -6.49 -1.26
N GLU A 20 -4.52 -7.46 -1.02
CA GLU A 20 -4.57 -8.78 -1.67
C GLU A 20 -5.93 -9.50 -1.52
N ARG A 21 -6.61 -9.29 -0.38
CA ARG A 21 -7.86 -9.99 -0.05
C ARG A 21 -9.11 -9.20 -0.37
N ASN A 22 -8.98 -7.97 -0.89
CA ASN A 22 -10.09 -7.03 -1.04
C ASN A 22 -10.87 -6.87 0.28
N ASP A 23 -10.15 -6.74 1.40
CA ASP A 23 -10.71 -6.65 2.75
C ASP A 23 -9.98 -5.58 3.56
N PHE A 24 -10.37 -4.33 3.35
CA PHE A 24 -9.75 -3.20 4.04
C PHE A 24 -9.97 -3.21 5.56
N ALA A 25 -10.92 -4.00 6.09
CA ALA A 25 -11.12 -4.10 7.53
C ALA A 25 -9.88 -4.65 8.26
N LEU A 26 -9.03 -5.42 7.57
CA LEU A 26 -7.77 -5.94 8.11
C LEU A 26 -6.79 -4.82 8.49
N GLY A 27 -6.77 -3.73 7.73
CA GLY A 27 -5.83 -2.62 7.89
C GLY A 27 -6.46 -1.31 8.37
N ALA A 28 -7.79 -1.19 8.37
CA ALA A 28 -8.50 0.05 8.67
C ALA A 28 -8.13 0.63 10.05
N GLY A 29 -7.89 -0.24 11.03
CA GLY A 29 -7.50 0.16 12.37
C GLY A 29 -6.13 0.84 12.45
N ASP A 30 -5.26 0.72 11.44
CA ASP A 30 -3.92 1.31 11.45
C ASP A 30 -3.94 2.80 11.07
N TRP A 31 -5.04 3.33 10.53
CA TRP A 31 -5.11 4.70 10.01
C TRP A 31 -5.64 5.70 11.03
N LEU A 32 -5.16 6.94 10.95
CA LEU A 32 -5.86 8.08 11.54
C LEU A 32 -7.17 8.35 10.77
N PRO A 33 -8.20 8.93 11.42
CA PRO A 33 -9.46 9.27 10.75
C PRO A 33 -9.29 10.24 9.57
N ASP A 34 -8.29 11.11 9.64
CA ASP A 34 -7.91 12.09 8.62
C ASP A 34 -6.64 11.69 7.85
N GLY A 35 -6.19 10.44 7.98
CA GLY A 35 -5.05 9.93 7.25
C GLY A 35 -5.30 9.87 5.75
N GLU A 36 -4.22 9.84 4.96
CA GLU A 36 -4.32 9.84 3.50
C GLU A 36 -3.31 8.92 2.80
N LEU A 37 -3.77 8.28 1.74
CA LEU A 37 -2.93 7.59 0.77
C LEU A 37 -2.71 8.50 -0.44
N VAL A 38 -1.46 8.63 -0.87
CA VAL A 38 -1.08 9.36 -2.07
C VAL A 38 -0.27 8.42 -2.95
N ALA A 39 -0.72 8.26 -4.20
CA ALA A 39 -0.04 7.48 -5.22
C ALA A 39 0.09 8.34 -6.50
N PRO A 40 0.90 7.94 -7.49
CA PRO A 40 0.91 8.59 -8.79
C PRO A 40 -0.51 8.77 -9.37
N GLY A 41 -0.97 10.02 -9.46
CA GLY A 41 -2.28 10.37 -10.02
C GLY A 41 -3.47 10.23 -9.05
N ALA A 42 -3.27 9.78 -7.81
CA ALA A 42 -4.36 9.55 -6.85
C ALA A 42 -4.05 10.13 -5.46
N ARG A 43 -5.10 10.60 -4.79
CA ARG A 43 -5.10 10.96 -3.36
C ARG A 43 -6.41 10.49 -2.76
N VAL A 44 -6.33 9.65 -1.73
CA VAL A 44 -7.49 8.97 -1.14
C VAL A 44 -7.45 9.16 0.38
N ALA A 45 -8.52 9.70 0.95
CA ALA A 45 -8.65 9.82 2.40
C ALA A 45 -8.93 8.45 3.04
N ALA A 46 -8.49 8.23 4.27
CA ALA A 46 -8.65 6.96 4.97
C ALA A 46 -10.10 6.42 4.99
N PRO A 47 -11.15 7.24 5.18
CA PRO A 47 -12.54 6.77 5.10
C PRO A 47 -12.96 6.21 3.73
N ASP A 48 -12.26 6.60 2.66
CA ASP A 48 -12.53 6.18 1.29
C ASP A 48 -11.74 4.93 0.86
N LEU A 49 -10.73 4.50 1.62
CA LEU A 49 -9.83 3.42 1.21
C LEU A 49 -10.53 2.08 1.00
N ALA A 50 -11.54 1.74 1.81
CA ALA A 50 -12.31 0.51 1.61
C ALA A 50 -13.01 0.48 0.23
N ARG A 51 -13.53 1.65 -0.21
CA ARG A 51 -14.11 1.81 -1.54
C ARG A 51 -13.03 1.70 -2.60
N GLU A 52 -11.89 2.36 -2.41
CA GLU A 52 -10.79 2.34 -3.38
C GLU A 52 -10.25 0.92 -3.63
N VAL A 53 -10.01 0.14 -2.57
CA VAL A 53 -9.59 -1.26 -2.66
C VAL A 53 -10.63 -2.09 -3.44
N THR A 54 -11.92 -1.84 -3.19
CA THR A 54 -13.00 -2.53 -3.92
C THR A 54 -13.04 -2.14 -5.39
N GLU A 55 -12.87 -0.86 -5.72
CA GLU A 55 -12.85 -0.37 -7.10
C GLU A 55 -11.64 -0.91 -7.87
N PHE A 56 -10.45 -0.97 -7.24
CA PHE A 56 -9.26 -1.60 -7.80
C PHE A 56 -9.56 -3.05 -8.24
N HIS A 57 -10.21 -3.85 -7.39
CA HIS A 57 -10.53 -5.25 -7.68
C HIS A 57 -11.59 -5.44 -8.79
N ARG A 58 -12.30 -4.39 -9.21
CA ARG A 58 -13.17 -4.45 -10.39
C ARG A 58 -12.38 -4.47 -11.69
N SER A 59 -11.20 -3.85 -11.71
CA SER A 59 -10.33 -3.75 -12.88
C SER A 59 -9.23 -4.80 -12.86
N TYR A 60 -8.84 -5.26 -11.66
CA TYR A 60 -7.67 -6.10 -11.45
C TYR A 60 -7.98 -7.36 -10.62
N THR A 61 -7.15 -8.38 -10.74
CA THR A 61 -7.26 -9.67 -10.05
C THR A 61 -5.88 -10.28 -9.81
N ASP A 62 -5.84 -11.32 -8.98
CA ASP A 62 -4.62 -12.08 -8.68
C ASP A 62 -3.47 -11.19 -8.18
N LEU A 63 -3.84 -10.17 -7.38
CA LEU A 63 -2.92 -9.27 -6.72
C LEU A 63 -2.08 -10.06 -5.72
N VAL A 64 -0.76 -9.92 -5.85
CA VAL A 64 0.22 -10.48 -4.91
C VAL A 64 1.19 -9.37 -4.55
N VAL A 65 1.40 -9.15 -3.26
CA VAL A 65 2.33 -8.16 -2.73
C VAL A 65 3.51 -8.88 -2.09
N THR A 66 4.73 -8.49 -2.49
CA THR A 66 5.98 -8.99 -1.93
C THR A 66 6.71 -7.84 -1.24
N VAL A 67 6.75 -7.86 0.09
CA VAL A 67 7.53 -6.87 0.87
C VAL A 67 9.01 -7.23 0.78
N LEU A 68 9.82 -6.33 0.19
CA LEU A 68 11.25 -6.54 -0.03
C LEU A 68 12.07 -6.00 1.14
N ASN A 69 11.76 -4.78 1.57
CA ASN A 69 12.47 -4.11 2.66
C ASN A 69 11.49 -3.30 3.51
N VAL A 70 11.80 -3.20 4.80
CA VAL A 70 11.16 -2.28 5.73
C VAL A 70 12.25 -1.60 6.54
N PHE A 71 12.13 -0.29 6.71
CA PHE A 71 13.01 0.55 7.52
C PHE A 71 12.15 1.45 8.39
N CYS A 72 12.60 1.77 9.60
CA CYS A 72 11.92 2.78 10.43
C CYS A 72 12.93 3.71 11.09
N THR A 73 12.49 4.93 11.39
CA THR A 73 13.27 5.85 12.24
C THR A 73 13.33 5.31 13.68
N GLU A 74 14.32 5.76 14.45
CA GLU A 74 14.50 5.33 15.85
C GLU A 74 13.29 5.69 16.72
N ASP A 75 12.67 6.85 16.46
CA ASP A 75 11.45 7.33 17.12
C ASP A 75 10.16 6.71 16.55
N ARG A 76 10.27 5.85 15.53
CA ARG A 76 9.16 5.17 14.83
C ARG A 76 8.13 6.12 14.22
N SER A 77 8.47 7.39 14.01
CA SER A 77 7.56 8.36 13.38
C SER A 77 7.51 8.22 11.86
N LYS A 78 8.48 7.54 11.24
CA LYS A 78 8.51 7.27 9.80
C LYS A 78 8.90 5.83 9.50
N VAL A 79 8.24 5.26 8.49
CA VAL A 79 8.55 3.94 7.93
C VAL A 79 8.84 4.10 6.44
N GLY A 80 9.93 3.50 5.97
CA GLY A 80 10.21 3.29 4.55
C GLY A 80 9.91 1.84 4.20
N ILE A 81 9.22 1.60 3.10
CA ILE A 81 8.89 0.26 2.61
C ILE A 81 9.34 0.18 1.16
N GLU A 82 9.94 -0.94 0.79
CA GLU A 82 10.02 -1.34 -0.61
C GLU A 82 9.16 -2.58 -0.76
N TRP A 83 8.22 -2.55 -1.68
CA TRP A 83 7.47 -3.73 -2.06
C TRP A 83 7.34 -3.82 -3.57
N ASP A 84 7.08 -5.03 -4.03
CA ASP A 84 6.64 -5.32 -5.37
C ASP A 84 5.17 -5.72 -5.30
N TRP A 85 4.37 -5.30 -6.27
CA TRP A 85 3.09 -5.97 -6.51
C TRP A 85 2.97 -6.47 -7.93
N GLU A 86 2.41 -7.67 -8.04
CA GLU A 86 2.03 -8.23 -9.31
C GLU A 86 0.51 -8.35 -9.39
N VAL A 87 -0.05 -7.98 -10.53
CA VAL A 87 -1.49 -8.00 -10.71
C VAL A 87 -1.89 -8.30 -12.15
N THR A 88 -3.01 -8.98 -12.33
CA THR A 88 -3.60 -9.30 -13.63
C THR A 88 -4.73 -8.31 -13.93
N ARG A 89 -4.65 -7.60 -15.05
CA ARG A 89 -5.74 -6.74 -15.55
C ARG A 89 -6.85 -7.59 -16.13
N ARG A 90 -8.08 -7.37 -15.66
CA ARG A 90 -9.23 -8.20 -16.06
C ARG A 90 -9.65 -8.03 -17.51
N SER A 91 -9.45 -6.85 -18.10
CA SER A 91 -9.95 -6.53 -19.44
C SER A 91 -9.27 -7.33 -20.55
N ASP A 92 -8.00 -7.70 -20.38
CA ASP A 92 -7.19 -8.39 -21.38
C ASP A 92 -6.34 -9.54 -20.82
N GLY A 93 -6.36 -9.76 -19.50
CA GLY A 93 -5.63 -10.84 -18.85
C GLY A 93 -4.12 -10.61 -18.74
N VAL A 94 -3.64 -9.40 -19.06
CA VAL A 94 -2.20 -9.08 -18.96
C VAL A 94 -1.82 -8.97 -17.49
N ARG A 95 -0.74 -9.68 -17.11
CA ARG A 95 -0.12 -9.58 -15.79
C ARG A 95 1.06 -8.62 -15.82
N GLY A 96 1.13 -7.72 -14.85
CA GLY A 96 2.21 -6.76 -14.67
C GLY A 96 2.84 -6.88 -13.30
N LEU A 97 4.09 -6.45 -13.21
CA LEU A 97 4.85 -6.25 -11.97
C LEU A 97 5.12 -4.75 -11.85
N THR A 98 4.87 -4.19 -10.67
CA THR A 98 5.24 -2.80 -10.34
C THR A 98 6.15 -2.81 -9.11
N HIS A 99 7.20 -1.99 -9.18
CA HIS A 99 8.13 -1.75 -8.08
C HIS A 99 7.75 -0.44 -7.38
N ASP A 100 7.68 -0.46 -6.05
CA ASP A 100 7.32 0.70 -5.25
C ASP A 100 8.35 1.02 -4.18
N ALA A 101 8.48 2.31 -3.91
CA ALA A 101 9.02 2.81 -2.67
C ALA A 101 7.93 3.59 -1.95
N ILE A 102 7.71 3.30 -0.67
CA ILE A 102 6.65 3.92 0.12
C ILE A 102 7.27 4.62 1.32
N ILE A 103 6.80 5.84 1.59
CA ILE A 103 7.09 6.54 2.83
C ILE A 103 5.79 6.69 3.62
N VAL A 104 5.79 6.16 4.84
CA VAL A 104 4.68 6.24 5.78
C VAL A 104 5.05 7.19 6.93
N ASP A 105 4.20 8.17 7.21
CA ASP A 105 4.26 9.02 8.39
C ASP A 105 3.31 8.46 9.46
N LEU A 106 3.84 8.23 10.67
CA LEU A 106 3.10 7.71 11.81
C LEU A 106 2.94 8.78 12.90
N VAL A 107 1.75 8.83 13.50
CA VAL A 107 1.44 9.60 14.71
C VAL A 107 0.84 8.64 15.73
N ASP A 108 1.49 8.47 16.87
CA ASP A 108 1.09 7.51 17.91
C ASP A 108 0.86 6.08 17.36
N GLY A 109 1.70 5.66 16.41
CA GLY A 109 1.61 4.35 15.75
C GLY A 109 0.48 4.21 14.71
N LYS A 110 -0.21 5.31 14.37
CA LYS A 110 -1.24 5.35 13.32
C LYS A 110 -0.75 6.05 12.07
N ILE A 111 -1.18 5.56 10.92
CA ILE A 111 -0.88 6.11 9.60
C ILE A 111 -1.58 7.46 9.45
N ALA A 112 -0.78 8.52 9.43
CA ALA A 112 -1.20 9.86 9.04
C ALA A 112 -1.06 10.06 7.53
N SER A 113 0.01 9.52 6.92
CA SER A 113 0.21 9.57 5.48
C SER A 113 0.91 8.32 4.98
N TRP A 114 0.43 7.78 3.87
CA TRP A 114 1.05 6.71 3.10
C TRP A 114 1.33 7.25 1.69
N ARG A 115 2.60 7.33 1.28
CA ARG A 115 2.97 7.91 -0.03
C ARG A 115 3.75 6.91 -0.85
N GLU A 116 3.18 6.56 -1.99
CA GLU A 116 3.72 5.58 -2.94
C GLU A 116 4.48 6.30 -4.08
N TYR A 117 5.59 5.70 -4.49
CA TYR A 117 6.51 6.23 -5.48
C TYR A 117 6.90 5.10 -6.44
N PHE A 118 6.06 4.90 -7.44
CA PHE A 118 6.26 3.90 -8.49
C PHE A 118 6.09 4.50 -9.88
N ASP A 119 6.58 3.78 -10.89
CA ASP A 119 6.46 4.15 -12.30
C ASP A 119 5.22 3.51 -12.93
N LEU A 120 4.32 4.34 -13.45
CA LEU A 120 3.16 3.87 -14.23
C LEU A 120 3.57 3.38 -15.61
N GLY A 121 4.69 3.83 -16.20
CA GLY A 121 5.09 3.49 -17.56
C GLY A 121 5.32 1.98 -17.81
N GLY A 122 5.67 1.23 -16.77
CA GLY A 122 5.80 -0.24 -16.80
C GLY A 122 4.59 -0.98 -16.20
N SER A 123 3.65 -0.27 -15.58
CA SER A 123 2.52 -0.86 -14.89
C SER A 123 1.37 -1.19 -15.84
N VAL A 124 0.66 -2.29 -15.57
CA VAL A 124 -0.62 -2.60 -16.25
C VAL A 124 -1.73 -1.62 -15.88
N GLU A 125 -1.46 -0.72 -14.93
CA GLU A 125 -2.36 0.32 -14.45
C GLU A 125 -2.16 1.66 -15.15
N ALA A 126 -1.18 1.77 -16.06
CA ALA A 126 -0.96 2.98 -16.83
C ALA A 126 -2.23 3.39 -17.61
N PRO A 127 -2.62 4.68 -17.59
CA PRO A 127 -3.64 5.18 -18.49
C PRO A 127 -3.23 4.89 -19.95
N THR A 128 -4.17 4.36 -20.73
CA THR A 128 -4.00 4.15 -22.18
C THR A 128 -4.22 5.43 -22.97
#